data_AF-A0A7Y2R0K1-F1
#
_entry.id   AF-A0A7Y2R0K1-F1
#
_cell.length_a   1.000
_cell.length_b   1.000
_cell.length_c   1.000
_cell.angle_alpha   90.00
_cell.angle_beta   90.00
_cell.angle_gamma   90.00
#
_symmetry.space_group_name_H-M   'P 1'
#
loop_
_entity.id
_entity.type
_entity.pdbx_description
1 polymer ?
#
loop_
_entity_poly.entity_id
_entity_poly.type
_entity_poly.pdbx_seq_one_letter_code
_entity_poly.pdbx_strand_id
1 'polypeptide(L)'
;MTDQSIQRRLAAIVVADVVGYTRLMEADEVATLANLRELRSGVIEPAVKRHKGRIFKVMGDGFLIEFGSAVDAVAAALEMQRATTAVEASGDRRLLLRIGVNLGDVIDDGSDILGDGVNVAARLETQAAPGGICISAKVHGEIVGKIGDRFFDAGERYLKNLTRPVRVWHWPDALQSTLPLPECPSIAVLPFTNMSGDEADAPFVDGLTEDLITDLSRTAGLFVIARNSVYRYKGKPVDVRLVAQELGVRYVLEGSARRAMGRVRINAQLIDALGGQHLWADRFDRTVEDVFELQDEVNAKIVEALVGRLTIPKQRNRPKNLEAYDLCVRARLLTEESPQTEREAYVLLQRAVKLEPSYAEALGLLAYNRWLAWTHFGEPEDPNRRMAVTFAQKAVDLDPNDAGCRYVLGTILAYERRWEESDAAFAKALELDPNHADTWAAMSDMSVLDGRIADGLAQIEKALRLNPHPTCWYLCHLGQAQYAARDYEAAAATLRREDTYRTNSRKFLAATLAQLGHLEEARREAELFLIAHPHFTIGHWLSSQPLRDASVRDHFVDGFRKAGLPEM
;
A
#
# COMPACT_ATOMS: atom_id res chain seq x y z
N MET A 1 -18.93 59.75 -1.12
CA MET A 1 -18.02 58.72 -0.60
C MET A 1 -18.71 58.13 0.62
N THR A 2 -19.39 57.00 0.44
CA THR A 2 -20.06 56.26 1.51
C THR A 2 -19.00 55.51 2.30
N ASP A 3 -18.94 55.82 3.59
CA ASP A 3 -18.07 55.21 4.59
C ASP A 3 -18.45 53.72 4.74
N GLN A 4 -17.64 52.81 4.19
CA GLN A 4 -17.81 51.37 4.41
C GLN A 4 -17.33 51.06 5.83
N SER A 5 -18.28 51.03 6.77
CA SER A 5 -17.98 50.70 8.17
C SER A 5 -17.45 49.26 8.26
N ILE A 6 -16.18 49.12 8.59
CA ILE A 6 -15.54 47.84 8.92
C ILE A 6 -16.26 47.25 10.14
N GLN A 7 -17.01 46.16 9.96
CA GLN A 7 -17.74 45.50 11.06
C GLN A 7 -17.01 44.25 11.52
N ARG A 8 -16.60 44.22 12.79
CA ARG A 8 -16.01 43.06 13.43
C ARG A 8 -17.07 42.27 14.18
N ARG A 9 -17.19 40.97 13.90
CA ARG A 9 -18.13 40.07 14.60
C ARG A 9 -17.52 38.69 14.83
N LEU A 10 -18.07 37.96 15.79
CA LEU A 10 -17.76 36.54 16.00
C LEU A 10 -18.61 35.70 15.05
N ALA A 11 -17.98 34.80 14.29
CA ALA A 11 -18.68 33.90 13.37
C ALA A 11 -18.05 32.51 13.35
N ALA A 12 -18.85 31.50 13.01
CA ALA A 12 -18.36 30.17 12.69
C ALA A 12 -18.07 30.11 11.19
N ILE A 13 -16.81 29.85 10.85
CA ILE A 13 -16.32 29.80 9.47
C ILE A 13 -16.06 28.35 9.10
N VAL A 14 -16.63 27.94 7.97
CA VAL A 14 -16.41 26.66 7.32
C VAL A 14 -15.63 26.90 6.03
N VAL A 15 -14.51 26.21 5.88
CA VAL A 15 -13.78 26.10 4.61
C VAL A 15 -13.96 24.68 4.12
N ALA A 16 -14.40 24.52 2.87
CA ALA A 16 -14.51 23.21 2.23
C ALA A 16 -13.77 23.22 0.89
N ASP A 17 -13.06 22.14 0.58
CA ASP A 17 -12.27 22.01 -0.66
C ASP A 17 -12.38 20.60 -1.26
N VAL A 18 -12.27 20.49 -2.59
CA VAL A 18 -12.40 19.22 -3.29
C VAL A 18 -11.06 18.50 -3.37
N VAL A 19 -11.04 17.25 -2.91
CA VAL A 19 -9.83 16.44 -2.89
C VAL A 19 -9.33 16.14 -4.30
N GLY A 20 -8.11 16.60 -4.60
CA GLY A 20 -7.40 16.24 -5.83
C GLY A 20 -7.98 16.86 -7.10
N TYR A 21 -8.68 17.99 -7.00
CA TYR A 21 -9.34 18.68 -8.10
C TYR A 21 -8.43 18.93 -9.32
N THR A 22 -7.21 19.41 -9.12
CA THR A 22 -6.25 19.65 -10.23
C THR A 22 -6.01 18.39 -11.07
N ARG A 23 -5.84 17.23 -10.41
CA ARG A 23 -5.62 15.94 -11.09
C ARG A 23 -6.87 15.48 -11.85
N LEU A 24 -8.06 15.75 -11.31
CA LEU A 24 -9.33 15.42 -11.98
C LEU A 24 -9.54 16.29 -13.22
N MET A 25 -9.22 17.57 -13.14
CA MET A 25 -9.26 18.51 -14.27
C MET A 25 -8.32 18.10 -15.41
N GLU A 26 -7.12 17.61 -15.10
CA GLU A 26 -6.18 17.08 -16.12
C GLU A 26 -6.70 15.80 -16.80
N ALA A 27 -7.43 14.97 -16.07
CA ALA A 27 -7.93 13.69 -16.59
C ALA A 27 -9.19 13.86 -17.47
N ASP A 28 -10.14 14.66 -17.02
CA ASP A 28 -11.38 14.96 -17.75
C ASP A 28 -12.00 16.27 -17.23
N GLU A 29 -11.67 17.38 -17.90
CA GLU A 29 -12.14 18.73 -17.55
C GLU A 29 -13.67 18.85 -17.59
N VAL A 30 -14.31 18.28 -18.62
CA VAL A 30 -15.75 18.44 -18.84
C VAL A 30 -16.55 17.69 -17.77
N ALA A 31 -16.16 16.44 -17.47
CA ALA A 31 -16.81 15.65 -16.44
C ALA A 31 -16.59 16.26 -15.05
N THR A 32 -15.37 16.74 -14.76
CA THR A 32 -15.04 17.34 -13.46
C THR A 32 -15.85 18.60 -13.18
N LEU A 33 -16.02 19.48 -14.18
CA LEU A 33 -16.84 20.68 -14.04
C LEU A 33 -18.34 20.37 -13.88
N ALA A 34 -18.85 19.33 -14.56
CA ALA A 34 -20.23 18.89 -14.40
C ALA A 34 -20.49 18.38 -12.97
N ASN A 35 -19.62 17.51 -12.46
CA ASN A 35 -19.70 16.96 -11.11
C ASN A 35 -19.58 18.05 -10.04
N LEU A 36 -18.71 19.06 -10.24
CA LEU A 36 -18.57 20.16 -9.30
C LEU A 36 -19.85 21.02 -9.23
N ARG A 37 -20.53 21.24 -10.36
CA ARG A 37 -21.81 21.95 -10.40
C ARG A 37 -22.91 21.16 -9.68
N GLU A 38 -22.92 19.84 -9.84
CA GLU A 38 -23.87 18.97 -9.17
C GLU A 38 -23.62 18.92 -7.66
N LEU A 39 -22.37 18.75 -7.22
CA LEU A 39 -21.99 18.80 -5.81
C LEU A 39 -22.42 20.13 -5.17
N ARG A 40 -22.15 21.24 -5.87
CA ARG A 40 -22.50 22.57 -5.37
C ARG A 40 -24.01 22.75 -5.23
N SER A 41 -24.78 22.49 -6.28
CA SER A 41 -26.22 22.78 -6.32
C SER A 41 -27.08 21.71 -5.61
N GLY A 42 -26.62 20.47 -5.59
CA GLY A 42 -27.32 19.32 -5.00
C GLY A 42 -26.97 19.06 -3.52
N VAL A 43 -25.75 19.39 -3.09
CA VAL A 43 -25.28 19.07 -1.72
C VAL A 43 -24.95 20.33 -0.92
N ILE A 44 -24.02 21.16 -1.41
CA ILE A 44 -23.46 22.27 -0.62
C ILE A 44 -24.51 23.36 -0.38
N GLU A 45 -25.09 23.94 -1.44
CA GLU A 45 -26.06 25.03 -1.31
C GLU A 45 -27.30 24.64 -0.48
N PRO A 46 -27.90 23.45 -0.65
CA PRO A 46 -29.00 22.99 0.20
C PRO A 46 -28.63 22.84 1.68
N ALA A 47 -27.48 22.23 1.98
CA ALA A 47 -27.02 22.05 3.35
C ALA A 47 -26.77 23.40 4.03
N VAL A 48 -26.06 24.31 3.35
CA VAL A 48 -25.81 25.68 3.87
C VAL A 48 -27.12 26.39 4.17
N LYS A 49 -28.08 26.37 3.24
CA LYS A 49 -29.37 27.05 3.42
C LYS A 49 -30.17 26.46 4.58
N ARG A 50 -30.21 25.13 4.72
CA ARG A 50 -30.97 24.44 5.77
C ARG A 50 -30.46 24.80 7.17
N HIS A 51 -29.14 24.92 7.31
CA HIS A 51 -28.48 25.30 8.55
C HIS A 51 -28.19 26.81 8.63
N LYS A 52 -28.94 27.63 7.88
CA LYS A 52 -28.89 29.12 7.97
C LYS A 52 -27.51 29.73 7.76
N GLY A 53 -26.65 29.07 6.99
CA GLY A 53 -25.36 29.60 6.58
C GLY A 53 -25.47 30.48 5.34
N ARG A 54 -24.36 31.16 5.03
CA ARG A 54 -24.20 31.96 3.83
C ARG A 54 -22.88 31.58 3.16
N ILE A 55 -22.94 31.13 1.91
CA ILE A 55 -21.75 31.00 1.08
C ILE A 55 -21.27 32.41 0.76
N PHE A 56 -20.11 32.74 1.28
CA PHE A 56 -19.54 34.07 1.14
C PHE A 56 -18.63 34.16 -0.09
N LYS A 57 -17.84 33.11 -0.34
CA LYS A 57 -16.91 33.07 -1.47
C LYS A 57 -16.80 31.66 -2.07
N VAL A 58 -16.66 31.60 -3.38
CA VAL A 58 -16.34 30.39 -4.13
C VAL A 58 -14.99 30.61 -4.81
N MET A 59 -14.03 29.72 -4.58
CA MET A 59 -12.64 29.83 -5.00
C MET A 59 -12.29 28.65 -5.90
N GLY A 60 -12.92 28.57 -7.07
CA GLY A 60 -12.83 27.40 -7.94
C GLY A 60 -13.57 26.22 -7.33
N ASP A 61 -12.81 25.28 -6.76
CA ASP A 61 -13.25 24.09 -6.04
C ASP A 61 -13.40 24.29 -4.52
N GLY A 62 -12.89 25.42 -4.01
CA GLY A 62 -13.02 25.80 -2.60
C GLY A 62 -14.27 26.63 -2.28
N PHE A 63 -14.82 26.46 -1.08
CA PHE A 63 -15.98 27.17 -0.56
C PHE A 63 -15.67 27.80 0.79
N LEU A 64 -15.97 29.10 0.92
CA LEU A 64 -15.93 29.82 2.19
C LEU A 64 -17.36 30.13 2.63
N ILE A 65 -17.74 29.59 3.79
CA ILE A 65 -19.11 29.60 4.27
C ILE A 65 -19.14 30.15 5.70
N GLU A 66 -20.04 31.09 5.95
CA GLU A 66 -20.24 31.71 7.24
C GLU A 66 -21.53 31.22 7.90
N PHE A 67 -21.48 30.96 9.20
CA PHE A 67 -22.62 30.64 10.04
C PHE A 67 -22.63 31.51 11.30
N GLY A 68 -23.83 31.85 11.76
CA GLY A 68 -24.03 32.53 13.05
C GLY A 68 -23.84 31.62 14.27
N SER A 69 -23.68 30.31 14.07
CA SER A 69 -23.61 29.30 15.12
C SER A 69 -22.60 28.20 14.76
N ALA A 70 -21.77 27.80 15.73
CA ALA A 70 -20.86 26.67 15.58
C ALA A 70 -21.61 25.33 15.41
N VAL A 71 -22.78 25.20 16.03
CA VAL A 71 -23.63 23.99 15.91
C VAL A 71 -24.16 23.87 14.48
N ASP A 72 -24.68 24.97 13.92
CA ASP A 72 -25.22 24.99 12.56
C ASP A 72 -24.11 24.74 11.52
N ALA A 73 -22.92 25.31 11.75
CA ALA A 73 -21.74 25.08 10.91
C ALA A 73 -21.35 23.59 10.87
N VAL A 74 -21.26 22.94 12.04
CA VAL A 74 -20.90 21.52 12.12
C VAL A 74 -22.00 20.62 11.58
N ALA A 75 -23.28 20.92 11.85
CA ALA A 75 -24.40 20.18 11.30
C ALA A 75 -24.44 20.24 9.76
N ALA A 76 -24.17 21.41 9.17
CA ALA A 76 -24.03 21.57 7.74
C ALA A 76 -22.86 20.76 7.17
N ALA A 77 -21.69 20.82 7.82
CA ALA A 77 -20.51 20.06 7.40
C ALA A 77 -20.76 18.53 7.44
N LEU A 78 -21.41 18.03 8.48
CA LEU A 78 -21.80 16.62 8.61
C LEU A 78 -22.78 16.20 7.51
N GLU A 79 -23.77 17.05 7.21
CA GLU A 79 -24.72 16.81 6.13
C GLU A 79 -24.03 16.73 4.77
N MET A 80 -23.12 17.66 4.48
CA MET A 80 -22.34 17.66 3.24
C MET A 80 -21.54 16.37 3.08
N GLN A 81 -20.84 15.94 4.14
CA GLN A 81 -20.04 14.71 4.08
C GLN A 81 -20.90 13.44 3.93
N ARG A 82 -22.04 13.37 4.60
CA ARG A 82 -22.94 12.21 4.45
C ARG A 82 -23.54 12.11 3.05
N ALA A 83 -23.88 13.25 2.46
CA ALA A 83 -24.41 13.30 1.11
C ALA A 83 -23.36 12.89 0.07
N THR A 84 -22.08 13.26 0.26
CA THR A 84 -21.00 12.78 -0.61
C THR A 84 -20.72 11.29 -0.42
N THR A 85 -20.75 10.75 0.80
CA THR A 85 -20.56 9.30 1.07
C THR A 85 -21.71 8.44 0.56
N ALA A 86 -22.97 8.89 0.65
CA ALA A 86 -24.12 8.12 0.17
C ALA A 86 -24.10 7.89 -1.36
N VAL A 87 -23.50 8.81 -2.11
CA VAL A 87 -23.29 8.70 -3.56
C VAL A 87 -22.20 7.67 -3.90
N GLU A 88 -21.23 7.44 -3.00
CA GLU A 88 -20.16 6.44 -3.19
C GLU A 88 -20.68 5.00 -3.24
N ALA A 89 -21.75 4.68 -2.49
CA ALA A 89 -22.33 3.33 -2.45
C ALA A 89 -23.10 2.96 -3.74
N SER A 90 -23.49 3.95 -4.56
CA SER A 90 -24.26 3.78 -5.80
C SER A 90 -23.42 3.75 -7.09
N GLY A 91 -22.09 3.87 -6.98
CA GLY A 91 -21.18 3.62 -8.11
C GLY A 91 -20.98 4.76 -9.11
N ASP A 92 -21.44 5.98 -8.81
CA ASP A 92 -21.25 7.14 -9.70
C ASP A 92 -20.16 8.12 -9.22
N ARG A 93 -19.59 8.86 -10.18
CA ARG A 93 -18.25 9.47 -10.08
C ARG A 93 -18.15 10.65 -9.10
N ARG A 94 -16.96 10.73 -8.47
CA ARG A 94 -16.70 11.15 -7.08
C ARG A 94 -16.17 12.59 -6.97
N LEU A 95 -16.65 13.37 -5.99
CA LEU A 95 -15.92 14.52 -5.44
C LEU A 95 -15.98 14.47 -3.91
N LEU A 96 -14.84 14.13 -3.28
CA LEU A 96 -14.70 14.13 -1.83
C LEU A 96 -14.34 15.52 -1.33
N LEU A 97 -14.85 15.89 -0.16
CA LEU A 97 -14.58 17.16 0.48
C LEU A 97 -13.63 17.01 1.67
N ARG A 98 -12.73 17.97 1.84
CA ARG A 98 -12.10 18.27 3.12
C ARG A 98 -12.79 19.48 3.72
N ILE A 99 -13.07 19.44 5.02
CA ILE A 99 -13.79 20.53 5.69
C ILE A 99 -13.05 20.96 6.96
N GLY A 100 -12.86 22.27 7.13
CA GLY A 100 -12.32 22.89 8.34
C GLY A 100 -13.32 23.85 8.96
N VAL A 101 -13.58 23.74 10.27
CA VAL A 101 -14.52 24.59 11.00
C VAL A 101 -13.83 25.30 12.15
N ASN A 102 -13.94 26.63 12.21
CA ASN A 102 -13.42 27.42 13.32
C ASN A 102 -14.42 28.48 13.78
N LEU A 103 -14.39 28.81 15.07
CA LEU A 103 -15.11 29.93 15.67
C LEU A 103 -14.12 31.05 15.99
N GLY A 104 -14.27 32.21 15.36
CA GLY A 104 -13.34 33.32 15.52
C GLY A 104 -13.88 34.67 15.06
N ASP A 105 -13.15 35.72 15.42
CA ASP A 105 -13.47 37.07 14.96
C ASP A 105 -13.18 37.18 13.47
N VAL A 106 -14.14 37.80 12.78
CA VAL A 106 -14.06 38.12 11.37
C VAL A 106 -14.38 39.59 11.14
N ILE A 107 -13.77 40.14 10.11
CA ILE A 107 -13.95 41.51 9.65
C ILE A 107 -14.61 41.43 8.29
N ASP A 108 -15.80 42.03 8.17
CA ASP A 108 -16.55 42.18 6.92
C ASP A 108 -16.28 43.60 6.38
N ASP A 109 -15.63 43.68 5.22
CA ASP A 109 -15.40 44.95 4.51
C ASP A 109 -16.42 45.20 3.37
N GLY A 110 -17.44 44.34 3.28
CA GLY A 110 -18.47 44.36 2.24
C GLY A 110 -18.07 43.65 0.94
N SER A 111 -16.80 43.26 0.78
CA SER A 111 -16.28 42.55 -0.39
C SER A 111 -15.57 41.23 -0.04
N ASP A 112 -14.91 41.14 1.12
CA ASP A 112 -14.30 39.92 1.65
C ASP A 112 -14.54 39.75 3.16
N ILE A 113 -14.43 38.51 3.65
CA ILE A 113 -14.35 38.21 5.09
C ILE A 113 -12.89 37.92 5.41
N LEU A 114 -12.28 38.81 6.19
CA LEU A 114 -10.87 38.74 6.55
C LEU A 114 -10.73 38.54 8.07
N GLY A 115 -9.76 37.74 8.49
CA GLY A 115 -9.46 37.58 9.92
C GLY A 115 -8.69 36.32 10.27
N ASP A 116 -8.17 36.30 11.50
CA ASP A 116 -7.52 35.13 12.10
C ASP A 116 -8.46 33.90 12.07
N GLY A 117 -9.77 34.13 12.25
CA GLY A 117 -10.79 33.09 12.22
C GLY A 117 -10.84 32.30 10.90
N VAL A 118 -10.74 32.99 9.77
CA VAL A 118 -10.76 32.40 8.43
C VAL A 118 -9.47 31.62 8.15
N ASN A 119 -8.32 32.20 8.52
CA ASN A 119 -7.02 31.54 8.37
C ASN A 119 -6.96 30.22 9.14
N VAL A 120 -7.44 30.20 10.39
CA VAL A 120 -7.49 28.96 11.19
C VAL A 120 -8.41 27.93 10.54
N ALA A 121 -9.60 28.31 10.06
CA ALA A 121 -10.53 27.39 9.40
C ALA A 121 -9.92 26.77 8.13
N ALA A 122 -9.28 27.58 7.28
CA ALA A 122 -8.59 27.10 6.08
C ALA A 122 -7.45 26.13 6.43
N ARG A 123 -6.73 26.37 7.54
CA ARG A 123 -5.68 25.46 7.99
C ARG A 123 -6.24 24.16 8.55
N LEU A 124 -7.37 24.20 9.25
CA LEU A 124 -8.05 22.99 9.71
C LEU A 124 -8.54 22.14 8.54
N GLU A 125 -9.05 22.76 7.47
CA GLU A 125 -9.43 22.06 6.23
C GLU A 125 -8.25 21.27 5.68
N THR A 126 -7.07 21.89 5.53
CA THR A 126 -5.89 21.18 5.03
C THR A 126 -5.42 20.01 5.91
N GLN A 127 -5.90 19.94 7.16
CA GLN A 127 -5.61 18.85 8.10
C GLN A 127 -6.67 17.75 8.09
N ALA A 128 -7.80 17.96 7.44
CA ALA A 128 -8.85 16.97 7.32
C ALA A 128 -8.45 15.87 6.33
N ALA A 129 -8.76 14.61 6.68
CA ALA A 129 -8.68 13.50 5.73
C ALA A 129 -9.70 13.71 4.58
N PRO A 130 -9.51 13.08 3.41
CA PRO A 130 -10.55 13.04 2.38
C PRO A 130 -11.88 12.53 2.96
N GLY A 131 -12.97 13.30 2.79
CA GLY A 131 -14.26 13.00 3.42
C GLY A 131 -14.36 13.38 4.90
N GLY A 132 -13.35 14.06 5.45
CA GLY A 132 -13.24 14.43 6.86
C GLY A 132 -13.58 15.88 7.17
N ILE A 133 -13.83 16.13 8.46
CA ILE A 133 -14.09 17.43 9.07
C ILE A 133 -13.08 17.62 10.20
N CYS A 134 -12.35 18.74 10.21
CA CYS A 134 -11.50 19.15 11.32
C CYS A 134 -12.07 20.41 11.98
N ILE A 135 -12.15 20.42 13.31
CA ILE A 135 -12.71 21.53 14.10
C ILE A 135 -11.75 22.02 15.17
N SER A 136 -11.83 23.31 15.51
CA SER A 136 -11.04 23.89 16.62
C SER A 136 -11.65 23.61 17.99
N ALA A 137 -10.85 23.81 19.05
CA ALA A 137 -11.30 23.68 20.45
C ALA A 137 -12.55 24.49 20.80
N LYS A 138 -12.66 25.68 20.24
CA LYS A 138 -13.80 26.56 20.46
C LYS A 138 -15.07 25.97 19.87
N VAL A 139 -14.97 25.42 18.66
CA VAL A 139 -16.09 24.75 18.00
C VAL A 139 -16.47 23.49 18.76
N HIS A 140 -15.49 22.66 19.13
CA HIS A 140 -15.73 21.45 19.91
C HIS A 140 -16.49 21.76 21.20
N GLY A 141 -16.04 22.76 21.98
CA GLY A 141 -16.70 23.19 23.21
C GLY A 141 -18.16 23.62 23.02
N GLU A 142 -18.50 24.24 21.88
CA GLU A 142 -19.87 24.66 21.59
C GLU A 142 -20.80 23.52 21.16
N ILE A 143 -20.27 22.44 20.56
CA ILE A 143 -21.09 21.34 20.02
C ILE A 143 -21.30 20.19 21.01
N VAL A 144 -20.51 20.09 22.07
CA VAL A 144 -20.65 19.02 23.09
C VAL A 144 -22.08 19.02 23.64
N GLY A 145 -22.75 17.86 23.55
CA GLY A 145 -24.12 17.67 24.03
C GLY A 145 -25.22 18.22 23.11
N LYS A 146 -24.87 18.84 21.98
CA LYS A 146 -25.82 19.38 20.99
C LYS A 146 -25.77 18.65 19.65
N ILE A 147 -24.59 18.17 19.26
CA ILE A 147 -24.38 17.30 18.09
C ILE A 147 -24.21 15.85 18.59
N GLY A 148 -24.95 14.91 18.00
CA GLY A 148 -24.91 13.49 18.39
C GLY A 148 -23.68 12.73 17.90
N ASP A 149 -23.00 13.26 16.87
CA ASP A 149 -21.77 12.70 16.33
C ASP A 149 -20.57 12.92 17.24
N ARG A 150 -19.74 11.87 17.38
CA ARG A 150 -18.51 11.93 18.16
C ARG A 150 -17.38 12.53 17.34
N PHE A 151 -16.76 13.58 17.86
CA PHE A 151 -15.50 14.13 17.36
C PHE A 151 -14.34 13.62 18.21
N PHE A 152 -13.23 13.28 17.56
CA PHE A 152 -12.06 12.66 18.19
C PHE A 152 -10.93 13.69 18.33
N ASP A 153 -10.28 13.69 19.49
CA ASP A 153 -9.23 14.65 19.81
C ASP A 153 -7.92 14.30 19.11
N ALA A 154 -7.41 15.24 18.30
CA ALA A 154 -6.21 15.09 17.48
C ALA A 154 -4.98 15.79 18.07
N GLY A 155 -5.09 16.29 19.31
CA GLY A 155 -4.03 16.99 20.03
C GLY A 155 -3.79 18.43 19.57
N GLU A 156 -2.75 19.05 20.13
CA GLU A 156 -2.32 20.40 19.79
C GLU A 156 -1.48 20.42 18.50
N ARG A 157 -1.81 21.34 17.58
CA ARG A 157 -1.13 21.49 16.29
C ARG A 157 -0.64 22.92 16.09
N TYR A 158 0.62 23.07 15.66
CA TYR A 158 1.14 24.34 15.16
C TYR A 158 0.73 24.51 13.70
N LEU A 159 -0.24 25.38 13.46
CA LEU A 159 -0.69 25.69 12.12
C LEU A 159 0.24 26.75 11.49
N LYS A 160 0.54 26.61 10.19
CA LYS A 160 1.47 27.50 9.47
C LYS A 160 1.08 28.98 9.69
N ASN A 161 2.05 29.79 10.12
CA ASN A 161 1.94 31.22 10.41
C ASN A 161 1.08 31.61 11.63
N LEU A 162 0.83 30.67 12.55
CA LEU A 162 0.20 30.95 13.84
C LEU A 162 1.23 30.80 14.98
N THR A 163 1.27 31.78 15.88
CA THR A 163 2.22 31.81 17.02
C THR A 163 1.79 30.94 18.19
N ARG A 164 0.55 30.44 18.20
CA ARG A 164 -0.01 29.58 19.24
C ARG A 164 -0.51 28.25 18.66
N PRO A 165 -0.36 27.12 19.38
CA PRO A 165 -0.95 25.86 18.97
C PRO A 165 -2.48 25.94 19.03
N VAL A 166 -3.13 25.22 18.13
CA VAL A 166 -4.59 25.02 18.11
C VAL A 166 -4.84 23.55 18.35
N ARG A 167 -5.63 23.22 19.37
CA ARG A 167 -6.11 21.85 19.56
C ARG A 167 -7.18 21.54 18.51
N VAL A 168 -7.08 20.37 17.88
CA VAL A 168 -7.89 19.97 16.73
C VAL A 168 -8.70 18.73 17.09
N TRP A 169 -9.93 18.67 16.61
CA TRP A 169 -10.75 17.45 16.66
C TRP A 169 -11.19 17.08 15.25
N HIS A 170 -11.43 15.80 14.98
CA HIS A 170 -11.85 15.34 13.66
C HIS A 170 -13.11 14.46 13.67
N TRP A 171 -13.80 14.44 12.52
CA TRP A 171 -14.91 13.54 12.20
C TRP A 171 -14.83 13.08 10.73
N PRO A 172 -15.14 11.81 10.37
CA PRO A 172 -15.37 10.71 11.31
C PRO A 172 -14.09 10.45 12.11
N ASP A 173 -14.03 9.36 12.87
CA ASP A 173 -12.74 8.92 13.36
C ASP A 173 -11.80 8.82 12.14
N ALA A 174 -10.76 9.67 12.06
CA ALA A 174 -9.73 9.60 11.02
C ALA A 174 -9.01 8.25 11.08
N LEU A 175 -9.29 7.46 12.12
CA LEU A 175 -8.90 6.09 12.35
C LEU A 175 -9.89 5.06 11.78
N GLN A 176 -10.96 5.46 11.07
CA GLN A 176 -11.60 4.58 10.10
C GLN A 176 -10.63 4.38 8.95
N SER A 177 -9.63 3.55 9.21
CA SER A 177 -8.80 2.98 8.18
C SER A 177 -9.72 2.28 7.17
N THR A 178 -9.40 2.46 5.89
CA THR A 178 -10.03 1.70 4.80
C THR A 178 -9.81 0.19 4.99
N LEU A 179 -8.83 -0.19 5.80
CA LEU A 179 -8.51 -1.55 6.22
C LEU A 179 -8.64 -1.69 7.75
N PRO A 180 -9.15 -2.81 8.27
CA PRO A 180 -9.23 -2.98 9.72
C PRO A 180 -7.84 -2.97 10.36
N LEU A 181 -7.68 -2.26 11.49
CA LEU A 181 -6.46 -2.32 12.29
C LEU A 181 -6.27 -3.74 12.85
N PRO A 182 -5.05 -4.30 12.82
CA PRO A 182 -4.78 -5.59 13.46
C PRO A 182 -4.92 -5.50 14.98
N GLU A 183 -5.27 -6.62 15.61
CA GLU A 183 -5.34 -6.75 17.08
C GLU A 183 -3.96 -6.57 17.75
N CYS A 184 -2.89 -6.90 17.03
CA CYS A 184 -1.52 -6.71 17.48
C CYS A 184 -0.97 -5.34 17.03
N PRO A 185 0.13 -4.85 17.66
CA PRO A 185 0.85 -3.69 17.17
C PRO A 185 1.13 -3.81 15.68
N SER A 186 0.91 -2.73 14.93
CA SER A 186 1.02 -2.72 13.47
C SER A 186 1.84 -1.53 13.00
N ILE A 187 2.78 -1.76 12.09
CA ILE A 187 3.75 -0.77 11.64
C ILE A 187 3.92 -0.76 10.11
N ALA A 188 4.05 0.44 9.55
CA ALA A 188 4.58 0.67 8.21
C ALA A 188 5.91 1.42 8.29
N VAL A 189 6.92 0.96 7.54
CA VAL A 189 8.21 1.66 7.44
C VAL A 189 8.27 2.38 6.11
N LEU A 190 8.21 3.71 6.15
CA LEU A 190 8.27 4.52 4.94
C LEU A 190 9.69 4.52 4.34
N PRO A 191 9.81 4.63 3.00
CA PRO A 191 11.10 4.78 2.33
C PRO A 191 11.94 5.90 2.94
N PHE A 192 13.15 5.57 3.39
CA PHE A 192 14.03 6.59 3.97
C PHE A 192 14.46 7.60 2.90
N THR A 193 14.46 8.87 3.28
CA THR A 193 14.91 9.93 2.37
C THR A 193 16.42 9.86 2.20
N ASN A 194 16.90 9.77 0.95
CA ASN A 194 18.32 9.87 0.64
C ASN A 194 18.81 11.32 0.87
N MET A 195 19.70 11.49 1.85
CA MET A 195 20.31 12.77 2.21
C MET A 195 21.79 12.87 1.80
N SER A 196 22.32 11.92 1.02
CA SER A 196 23.71 11.91 0.53
C SER A 196 24.01 13.00 -0.49
N GLY A 197 23.00 13.46 -1.24
CA GLY A 197 23.19 14.41 -2.35
C GLY A 197 23.69 13.76 -3.65
N ASP A 198 23.90 12.44 -3.65
CA ASP A 198 24.22 11.63 -4.82
C ASP A 198 23.08 10.61 -5.06
N GLU A 199 22.54 10.57 -6.27
CA GLU A 199 21.50 9.62 -6.66
C GLU A 199 22.03 8.18 -6.73
N ALA A 200 23.35 7.99 -6.91
CA ALA A 200 23.98 6.67 -6.89
C ALA A 200 23.85 5.96 -5.54
N ASP A 201 23.58 6.70 -4.46
CA ASP A 201 23.32 6.15 -3.13
C ASP A 201 21.85 5.74 -2.90
N ALA A 202 20.94 6.09 -3.81
CA ALA A 202 19.52 5.79 -3.63
C ALA A 202 19.23 4.27 -3.49
N PRO A 203 19.85 3.38 -4.30
CA PRO A 203 19.68 1.93 -4.12
C PRO A 203 20.13 1.45 -2.74
N PHE A 204 21.24 1.98 -2.21
CA PHE A 204 21.72 1.64 -0.88
C PHE A 204 20.72 2.05 0.23
N VAL A 205 20.18 3.27 0.16
CA VAL A 205 19.18 3.77 1.13
C VAL A 205 17.87 2.98 1.04
N ASP A 206 17.46 2.60 -0.17
CA ASP A 206 16.33 1.72 -0.38
C ASP A 206 16.57 0.34 0.27
N GLY A 207 17.75 -0.24 0.06
CA GLY A 207 18.14 -1.51 0.68
C GLY A 207 18.08 -1.45 2.21
N LEU A 208 18.54 -0.35 2.82
CA LEU A 208 18.41 -0.15 4.27
C LEU A 208 16.95 -0.15 4.75
N THR A 209 16.04 0.49 4.00
CA THR A 209 14.61 0.51 4.34
C THR A 209 14.00 -0.88 4.25
N GLU A 210 14.27 -1.59 3.15
CA GLU A 210 13.79 -2.95 2.91
C GLU A 210 14.32 -3.94 3.96
N ASP A 211 15.56 -3.79 4.38
CA ASP A 211 16.16 -4.59 5.43
C ASP A 211 15.49 -4.38 6.78
N LEU A 212 15.14 -3.15 7.13
CA LEU A 212 14.39 -2.84 8.35
C LEU A 212 12.98 -3.46 8.31
N ILE A 213 12.29 -3.38 7.17
CA ILE A 213 10.99 -4.04 6.98
C ILE A 213 11.11 -5.54 7.21
N THR A 214 12.12 -6.17 6.60
CA THR A 214 12.33 -7.62 6.66
C THR A 214 12.79 -8.09 8.04
N ASP A 215 13.53 -7.28 8.79
CA ASP A 215 13.92 -7.66 10.15
C ASP A 215 12.76 -7.46 11.14
N LEU A 216 11.93 -6.43 10.95
CA LEU A 216 10.72 -6.21 11.74
C LEU A 216 9.64 -7.26 11.46
N SER A 217 9.47 -7.68 10.20
CA SER A 217 8.44 -8.66 9.77
C SER A 217 8.54 -9.99 10.52
N ARG A 218 9.77 -10.37 10.88
CA ARG A 218 10.13 -11.57 11.63
C ARG A 218 9.77 -11.51 13.12
N THR A 219 9.37 -10.34 13.62
CA THR A 219 9.02 -10.15 15.03
C THR A 219 7.62 -10.72 15.31
N ALA A 220 7.57 -11.84 16.03
CA ALA A 220 6.31 -12.46 16.41
C ALA A 220 5.44 -11.50 17.25
N GLY A 221 4.16 -11.37 16.87
CA GLY A 221 3.22 -10.44 17.51
C GLY A 221 3.31 -9.01 17.01
N LEU A 222 4.11 -8.72 15.97
CA LEU A 222 4.09 -7.46 15.24
C LEU A 222 3.46 -7.70 13.86
N PHE A 223 2.59 -6.80 13.42
CA PHE A 223 2.08 -6.76 12.05
C PHE A 223 2.86 -5.74 11.23
N VAL A 224 3.47 -6.16 10.11
CA VAL A 224 4.35 -5.29 9.33
C VAL A 224 3.86 -5.22 7.89
N ILE A 225 3.73 -3.99 7.38
CA ILE A 225 3.37 -3.77 5.97
C ILE A 225 4.57 -4.04 5.06
N ALA A 226 4.33 -4.81 4.00
CA ALA A 226 5.32 -5.16 3.01
C ALA A 226 5.81 -3.96 2.20
N ARG A 227 7.04 -4.09 1.70
CA ARG A 227 7.78 -3.08 0.95
C ARG A 227 6.98 -2.41 -0.19
N ASN A 228 6.37 -3.19 -1.08
CA ASN A 228 5.70 -2.66 -2.27
C ASN A 228 4.60 -1.64 -1.91
N SER A 229 3.91 -1.86 -0.79
CA SER A 229 2.84 -1.00 -0.30
C SER A 229 3.32 0.33 0.27
N VAL A 230 4.53 0.41 0.80
CA VAL A 230 5.10 1.66 1.33
C VAL A 230 5.91 2.43 0.28
N TYR A 231 6.46 1.76 -0.73
CA TYR A 231 7.28 2.41 -1.76
C TYR A 231 6.52 3.37 -2.67
N ARG A 232 5.19 3.25 -2.77
CA ARG A 232 4.33 4.24 -3.45
C ARG A 232 4.45 5.66 -2.88
N TYR A 233 4.89 5.80 -1.63
CA TYR A 233 5.08 7.07 -0.93
C TYR A 233 6.48 7.66 -1.13
N LYS A 234 7.40 6.93 -1.78
CA LYS A 234 8.78 7.36 -2.00
C LYS A 234 8.82 8.70 -2.74
N GLY A 235 9.62 9.63 -2.23
CA GLY A 235 9.83 10.95 -2.83
C GLY A 235 8.62 11.89 -2.79
N LYS A 236 7.56 11.53 -2.06
CA LYS A 236 6.35 12.35 -1.93
C LYS A 236 6.24 12.94 -0.52
N PRO A 237 5.80 14.19 -0.38
CA PRO A 237 5.37 14.69 0.92
C PRO A 237 4.11 13.93 1.34
N VAL A 238 4.17 13.23 2.46
CA VAL A 238 3.07 12.39 2.96
C VAL A 238 2.65 12.80 4.36
N ASP A 239 1.34 12.77 4.61
CA ASP A 239 0.80 12.84 5.97
C ASP A 239 0.79 11.41 6.53
N VAL A 240 1.58 11.17 7.57
CA VAL A 240 1.70 9.86 8.22
C VAL A 240 0.37 9.29 8.70
N ARG A 241 -0.62 10.14 9.01
CA ARG A 241 -1.97 9.70 9.38
C ARG A 241 -2.73 9.10 8.20
N LEU A 242 -2.60 9.71 7.02
CA LEU A 242 -3.20 9.18 5.79
C LEU A 242 -2.53 7.87 5.39
N VAL A 243 -1.20 7.78 5.53
CA VAL A 243 -0.47 6.52 5.30
C VAL A 243 -0.98 5.43 6.23
N ALA A 244 -1.09 5.72 7.52
CA ALA A 244 -1.60 4.79 8.52
C ALA A 244 -3.04 4.33 8.22
N GLN A 245 -3.89 5.27 7.78
CA GLN A 245 -5.25 5.00 7.36
C GLN A 245 -5.32 4.13 6.10
N GLU A 246 -4.55 4.45 5.06
CA GLU A 246 -4.53 3.72 3.78
C GLU A 246 -3.99 2.29 3.94
N LEU A 247 -3.00 2.10 4.80
CA LEU A 247 -2.34 0.81 5.03
C LEU A 247 -2.95 0.00 6.19
N GLY A 248 -3.82 0.61 6.99
CA GLY A 248 -4.39 0.00 8.20
C GLY A 248 -3.33 -0.33 9.23
N VAL A 249 -2.47 0.61 9.58
CA VAL A 249 -1.49 0.44 10.65
C VAL A 249 -1.63 1.51 11.71
N ARG A 250 -1.20 1.21 12.93
CA ARG A 250 -1.17 2.17 14.02
C ARG A 250 0.09 3.03 14.01
N TYR A 251 1.22 2.41 13.72
CA TYR A 251 2.53 3.05 13.81
C TYR A 251 3.14 3.27 12.42
N VAL A 252 3.83 4.39 12.25
CA VAL A 252 4.60 4.68 11.04
C VAL A 252 6.03 5.03 11.45
N LEU A 253 6.99 4.37 10.80
CA LEU A 253 8.41 4.72 10.90
C LEU A 253 8.77 5.58 9.68
N GLU A 254 9.33 6.76 9.91
CA GLU A 254 9.92 7.59 8.86
C GLU A 254 11.37 7.95 9.20
N GLY A 255 12.14 8.30 8.18
CA GLY A 255 13.55 8.54 8.39
C GLY A 255 14.30 9.06 7.17
N SER A 256 15.61 9.25 7.39
CA SER A 256 16.56 9.62 6.35
C SER A 256 17.87 8.86 6.56
N ALA A 257 18.54 8.55 5.46
CA ALA A 257 19.87 7.96 5.49
C ALA A 257 20.83 8.77 4.61
N ARG A 258 22.09 8.81 5.04
CA ARG A 258 23.19 9.45 4.30
C ARG A 258 24.41 8.54 4.38
N ARG A 259 24.99 8.24 3.21
CA ARG A 259 26.30 7.61 3.06
C ARG A 259 27.29 8.66 2.58
N ALA A 260 28.28 8.99 3.39
CA ALA A 260 29.28 10.00 3.03
C ALA A 260 30.62 9.71 3.71
N MET A 261 31.72 9.79 2.95
CA MET A 261 33.09 9.64 3.46
C MET A 261 33.30 8.36 4.31
N GLY A 262 32.77 7.23 3.85
CA GLY A 262 32.88 5.94 4.56
C GLY A 262 32.03 5.83 5.83
N ARG A 263 31.08 6.74 6.06
CA ARG A 263 30.16 6.69 7.19
C ARG A 263 28.72 6.61 6.72
N VAL A 264 27.89 5.94 7.53
CA VAL A 264 26.44 5.86 7.35
C VAL A 264 25.77 6.53 8.54
N ARG A 265 24.88 7.47 8.25
CA ARG A 265 24.04 8.14 9.25
C ARG A 265 22.58 7.86 8.95
N ILE A 266 21.87 7.37 9.97
CA ILE A 266 20.43 7.11 9.92
C ILE A 266 19.75 8.01 10.95
N ASN A 267 18.73 8.75 10.53
CA ASN A 267 17.76 9.35 11.45
C ASN A 267 16.44 8.61 11.28
N ALA A 268 15.87 8.13 12.37
CA ALA A 268 14.62 7.39 12.35
C ALA A 268 13.67 7.93 13.43
N GLN A 269 12.38 7.96 13.11
CA GLN A 269 11.33 8.44 14.01
C GLN A 269 10.13 7.51 13.92
N LEU A 270 9.63 7.08 15.08
CA LEU A 270 8.45 6.24 15.23
C LEU A 270 7.27 7.09 15.72
N ILE A 271 6.19 7.05 14.97
CA ILE A 271 5.01 7.89 15.19
C ILE A 271 3.80 7.00 15.47
N ASP A 272 3.06 7.28 16.56
CA ASP A 272 1.69 6.78 16.73
C ASP A 272 0.78 7.63 15.85
N ALA A 273 0.40 7.10 14.70
CA ALA A 273 -0.40 7.82 13.72
C ALA A 273 -1.85 8.06 14.22
N LEU A 274 -2.32 7.27 15.19
CA LEU A 274 -3.63 7.47 15.78
C LEU A 274 -3.63 8.65 16.77
N GLY A 275 -2.59 8.71 17.61
CA GLY A 275 -2.41 9.76 18.61
C GLY A 275 -1.71 11.03 18.11
N GLY A 276 -1.08 10.97 16.92
CA GLY A 276 -0.28 12.05 16.37
C GLY A 276 1.00 12.36 17.16
N GLN A 277 1.45 11.44 18.03
CA GLN A 277 2.60 11.63 18.91
C GLN A 277 3.84 10.92 18.35
N HIS A 278 4.99 11.59 18.43
CA HIS A 278 6.30 10.94 18.23
C HIS A 278 6.61 10.10 19.48
N LEU A 279 6.63 8.78 19.32
CA LEU A 279 6.98 7.85 20.41
C LEU A 279 8.48 7.78 20.63
N TRP A 280 9.24 7.84 19.54
CA TRP A 280 10.68 7.71 19.56
C TRP A 280 11.29 8.43 18.35
N ALA A 281 12.45 9.03 18.56
CA ALA A 281 13.26 9.63 17.51
C ALA A 281 14.73 9.52 17.93
N ASP A 282 15.57 9.01 17.03
CA ASP A 282 16.99 8.87 17.32
C ASP A 282 17.84 9.05 16.06
N ARG A 283 19.13 9.25 16.30
CA ARG A 283 20.15 9.41 15.28
C ARG A 283 21.29 8.46 15.53
N PHE A 284 21.60 7.67 14.52
CA PHE A 284 22.67 6.71 14.55
C PHE A 284 23.75 7.07 13.54
N ASP A 285 25.01 6.84 13.92
CA ASP A 285 26.18 7.18 13.12
C ASP A 285 27.25 6.10 13.29
N ARG A 286 27.59 5.42 12.21
CA ARG A 286 28.59 4.34 12.17
C ARG A 286 29.45 4.44 10.91
N THR A 287 30.50 3.63 10.88
CA THR A 287 31.26 3.40 9.65
C THR A 287 30.39 2.59 8.66
N VAL A 288 30.73 2.61 7.38
CA VAL A 288 29.99 1.83 6.38
C VAL A 288 30.24 0.33 6.55
N GLU A 289 31.39 -0.03 7.13
CA GLU A 289 31.76 -1.40 7.47
C GLU A 289 30.84 -1.99 8.57
N ASP A 290 30.36 -1.14 9.50
CA ASP A 290 29.47 -1.54 10.61
C ASP A 290 27.98 -1.32 10.26
N VAL A 291 27.62 -1.15 8.98
CA VAL A 291 26.25 -0.82 8.56
C VAL A 291 25.21 -1.86 9.01
N PHE A 292 25.57 -3.14 9.07
CA PHE A 292 24.66 -4.19 9.48
C PHE A 292 24.41 -4.18 11.00
N GLU A 293 25.45 -3.91 11.80
CA GLU A 293 25.31 -3.71 13.25
C GLU A 293 24.43 -2.48 13.54
N LEU A 294 24.56 -1.43 12.71
CA LEU A 294 23.72 -0.26 12.77
C LEU A 294 22.24 -0.58 12.53
N GLN A 295 21.94 -1.43 11.54
CA GLN A 295 20.58 -1.88 11.27
C GLN A 295 20.00 -2.68 12.45
N ASP A 296 20.78 -3.58 13.03
CA ASP A 296 20.38 -4.37 14.20
C ASP A 296 20.04 -3.46 15.40
N GLU A 297 20.86 -2.44 15.64
CA GLU A 297 20.64 -1.45 16.70
C GLU A 297 19.35 -0.65 16.49
N VAL A 298 19.12 -0.17 15.26
CA VAL A 298 17.89 0.54 14.88
C VAL A 298 16.67 -0.35 15.09
N ASN A 299 16.71 -1.60 14.62
CA ASN A 299 15.62 -2.55 14.78
C ASN A 299 15.31 -2.83 16.26
N ALA A 300 16.34 -3.07 17.08
CA ALA A 300 16.17 -3.28 18.51
C ALA A 300 15.50 -2.08 19.19
N LYS A 301 15.86 -0.85 18.81
CA LYS A 301 15.24 0.38 19.33
C LYS A 301 13.78 0.53 18.93
N ILE A 302 13.42 0.17 17.70
CA ILE A 302 12.03 0.19 17.24
C ILE A 302 11.19 -0.82 18.02
N VAL A 303 11.69 -2.04 18.18
CA VAL A 303 11.00 -3.11 18.93
C VAL A 303 10.85 -2.76 20.42
N GLU A 304 11.90 -2.18 21.02
CA GLU A 304 11.87 -1.64 22.40
C GLU A 304 10.78 -0.58 22.55
N ALA A 305 10.71 0.39 21.61
CA ALA A 305 9.75 1.49 21.64
C ALA A 305 8.29 1.04 21.44
N LEU A 306 8.03 0.00 20.65
CA LEU A 306 6.67 -0.44 20.33
C LEU A 306 5.96 -1.15 21.49
N VAL A 307 6.63 -2.04 22.23
CA VAL A 307 5.96 -2.82 23.29
C VAL A 307 6.90 -3.24 24.43
N GLY A 308 8.23 -3.15 24.28
CA GLY A 308 9.19 -3.64 25.27
C GLY A 308 9.09 -5.13 25.65
N ARG A 309 8.22 -5.92 24.98
CA ARG A 309 7.90 -7.33 25.30
C ARG A 309 7.89 -8.26 24.08
N LEU A 310 8.32 -7.77 22.91
CA LEU A 310 8.38 -8.60 21.71
C LEU A 310 9.68 -9.42 21.70
N THR A 311 9.60 -10.64 21.18
CA THR A 311 10.78 -11.51 21.05
C THR A 311 11.56 -11.09 19.82
N ILE A 312 12.85 -10.75 20.01
CA ILE A 312 13.74 -10.44 18.89
C ILE A 312 14.01 -11.73 18.11
N PRO A 313 13.76 -11.78 16.78
CA PRO A 313 14.02 -12.97 15.98
C PRO A 313 15.52 -13.27 15.89
N LYS A 314 15.88 -14.52 15.58
CA LYS A 314 17.28 -14.89 15.30
C LYS A 314 17.80 -14.09 14.11
N GLN A 315 19.04 -13.64 14.15
CA GLN A 315 19.63 -12.90 13.02
C GLN A 315 19.79 -13.78 11.78
N ARG A 316 19.59 -13.17 10.61
CA ARG A 316 19.95 -13.74 9.30
C ARG A 316 21.40 -13.42 8.98
N ASN A 317 22.01 -14.22 8.12
CA ASN A 317 23.39 -14.07 7.71
C ASN A 317 23.51 -12.91 6.71
N ARG A 318 24.02 -11.77 7.18
CA ARG A 318 24.33 -10.60 6.35
C ARG A 318 25.63 -10.82 5.55
N PRO A 319 25.74 -10.26 4.33
CA PRO A 319 26.98 -10.31 3.58
C PRO A 319 28.07 -9.48 4.29
N LYS A 320 29.33 -9.89 4.14
CA LYS A 320 30.48 -9.11 4.63
C LYS A 320 31.00 -8.13 3.59
N ASN A 321 30.78 -8.42 2.31
CA ASN A 321 31.25 -7.61 1.21
C ASN A 321 30.16 -6.61 0.77
N LEU A 322 30.43 -5.31 0.97
CA LEU A 322 29.50 -4.23 0.62
C LEU A 322 29.24 -4.11 -0.89
N GLU A 323 30.20 -4.49 -1.74
CA GLU A 323 29.98 -4.53 -3.19
C GLU A 323 29.02 -5.66 -3.57
N ALA A 324 29.16 -6.84 -2.96
CA ALA A 324 28.21 -7.93 -3.12
C ALA A 324 26.80 -7.52 -2.64
N TYR A 325 26.73 -6.81 -1.51
CA TYR A 325 25.48 -6.24 -1.00
C TYR A 325 24.84 -5.25 -1.98
N ASP A 326 25.57 -4.25 -2.49
CA ASP A 326 25.07 -3.26 -3.45
C ASP A 326 24.52 -3.92 -4.73
N LEU A 327 25.26 -4.88 -5.28
CA LEU A 327 24.84 -5.64 -6.45
C LEU A 327 23.54 -6.41 -6.20
N CYS A 328 23.40 -7.03 -5.01
CA CYS A 328 22.22 -7.77 -4.61
C CYS A 328 21.00 -6.84 -4.47
N VAL A 329 21.16 -5.70 -3.79
CA VAL A 329 20.06 -4.71 -3.63
C VAL A 329 19.60 -4.19 -4.99
N ARG A 330 20.54 -3.87 -5.89
CA ARG A 330 20.20 -3.45 -7.26
C ARG A 330 19.47 -4.54 -8.05
N ALA A 331 19.86 -5.80 -7.89
CA ALA A 331 19.20 -6.91 -8.57
C ALA A 331 17.75 -7.10 -8.10
N ARG A 332 17.45 -6.91 -6.81
CA ARG A 332 16.07 -6.97 -6.28
C ARG A 332 15.13 -5.99 -6.97
N LEU A 333 15.62 -4.79 -7.28
CA LEU A 333 14.84 -3.75 -7.97
C LEU A 333 14.46 -4.13 -9.41
N LEU A 334 15.20 -5.05 -10.03
CA LEU A 334 15.03 -5.43 -11.44
C LEU A 334 14.19 -6.70 -11.62
N THR A 335 13.98 -7.45 -10.54
CA THR A 335 13.28 -8.74 -10.58
C THR A 335 11.79 -8.51 -10.83
N GLU A 336 11.16 -9.37 -11.61
CA GLU A 336 9.74 -9.39 -11.99
C GLU A 336 9.24 -8.28 -12.93
N GLU A 337 10.10 -7.40 -13.47
CA GLU A 337 9.66 -6.32 -14.36
C GLU A 337 9.56 -6.73 -15.84
N SER A 338 10.57 -7.42 -16.39
CA SER A 338 10.64 -7.79 -17.80
C SER A 338 11.70 -8.86 -18.07
N PRO A 339 11.66 -9.57 -19.21
CA PRO A 339 12.73 -10.48 -19.61
C PRO A 339 14.11 -9.80 -19.73
N GLN A 340 14.17 -8.49 -20.01
CA GLN A 340 15.41 -7.73 -20.11
C GLN A 340 16.00 -7.45 -18.73
N THR A 341 15.20 -6.93 -17.80
CA THR A 341 15.64 -6.62 -16.44
C THR A 341 16.03 -7.88 -15.67
N GLU A 342 15.38 -9.01 -15.94
CA GLU A 342 15.74 -10.32 -15.35
C GLU A 342 17.12 -10.82 -15.81
N ARG A 343 17.51 -10.54 -17.05
CA ARG A 343 18.87 -10.85 -17.52
C ARG A 343 19.90 -9.93 -16.89
N GLU A 344 19.56 -8.67 -16.64
CA GLU A 344 20.42 -7.75 -15.90
C GLU A 344 20.57 -8.19 -14.43
N ALA A 345 19.47 -8.50 -13.75
CA ALA A 345 19.45 -9.02 -12.39
C ALA A 345 20.34 -10.27 -12.27
N TYR A 346 20.25 -11.20 -13.23
CA TYR A 346 21.10 -12.37 -13.28
C TYR A 346 22.60 -12.03 -13.29
N VAL A 347 23.03 -11.07 -14.12
CA VAL A 347 24.45 -10.65 -14.20
C VAL A 347 24.92 -10.04 -12.89
N LEU A 348 24.09 -9.20 -12.25
CA LEU A 348 24.41 -8.59 -10.96
C LEU A 348 24.53 -9.66 -9.85
N LEU A 349 23.57 -10.58 -9.77
CA LEU A 349 23.55 -11.65 -8.79
C LEU A 349 24.72 -12.62 -8.95
N GLN A 350 25.08 -12.97 -10.20
CA GLN A 350 26.28 -13.78 -10.46
C GLN A 350 27.56 -13.10 -9.95
N ARG A 351 27.68 -11.78 -10.15
CA ARG A 351 28.83 -11.02 -9.63
C ARG A 351 28.81 -10.96 -8.11
N ALA A 352 27.65 -10.75 -7.48
CA ALA A 352 27.51 -10.76 -6.03
C ALA A 352 27.95 -12.12 -5.42
N VAL A 353 27.47 -13.23 -5.98
CA VAL A 353 27.86 -14.59 -5.54
C VAL A 353 29.33 -14.89 -5.82
N LYS A 354 29.92 -14.32 -6.88
CA LYS A 354 31.37 -14.46 -7.13
C LYS A 354 32.21 -13.73 -6.09
N LEU A 355 31.77 -12.54 -5.67
CA LEU A 355 32.45 -11.75 -4.63
C LEU A 355 32.27 -12.37 -3.24
N GLU A 356 31.10 -12.93 -2.96
CA GLU A 356 30.79 -13.59 -1.70
C GLU A 356 29.98 -14.88 -1.91
N PRO A 357 30.64 -16.04 -2.08
CA PRO A 357 29.95 -17.32 -2.34
C PRO A 357 29.05 -17.83 -1.22
N SER A 358 29.17 -17.25 -0.02
CA SER A 358 28.33 -17.52 1.16
C SER A 358 27.11 -16.62 1.28
N TYR A 359 26.88 -15.68 0.34
CA TYR A 359 25.75 -14.78 0.40
C TYR A 359 24.44 -15.50 0.03
N ALA A 360 23.76 -16.02 1.05
CA ALA A 360 22.56 -16.84 0.92
C ALA A 360 21.45 -16.15 0.11
N GLU A 361 21.14 -14.90 0.43
CA GLU A 361 20.08 -14.14 -0.24
C GLU A 361 20.36 -13.94 -1.74
N ALA A 362 21.59 -13.62 -2.13
CA ALA A 362 21.95 -13.49 -3.54
C ALA A 362 21.80 -14.84 -4.28
N LEU A 363 22.11 -15.96 -3.63
CA LEU A 363 21.84 -17.30 -4.18
C LEU A 363 20.35 -17.61 -4.26
N GLY A 364 19.55 -17.21 -3.27
CA GLY A 364 18.09 -17.37 -3.28
C GLY A 364 17.45 -16.59 -4.43
N LEU A 365 17.83 -15.31 -4.60
CA LEU A 365 17.37 -14.49 -5.73
C LEU A 365 17.83 -15.06 -7.07
N LEU A 366 19.06 -15.59 -7.15
CA LEU A 366 19.54 -16.26 -8.36
C LEU A 366 18.72 -17.51 -8.68
N ALA A 367 18.34 -18.30 -7.66
CA ALA A 367 17.47 -19.45 -7.81
C ALA A 367 16.08 -19.04 -8.34
N TYR A 368 15.50 -18.00 -7.76
CA TYR A 368 14.20 -17.47 -8.14
C TYR A 368 14.19 -16.93 -9.57
N ASN A 369 15.20 -16.12 -9.93
CA ASN A 369 15.42 -15.61 -11.28
C ASN A 369 15.55 -16.75 -12.31
N ARG A 370 16.27 -17.83 -11.98
CA ARG A 370 16.34 -19.02 -12.86
C ARG A 370 15.01 -19.76 -12.96
N TRP A 371 14.23 -19.83 -11.88
CA TRP A 371 12.88 -20.40 -11.92
C TRP A 371 11.94 -19.57 -12.80
N LEU A 372 11.91 -18.25 -12.64
CA LEU A 372 11.11 -17.34 -13.47
C LEU A 372 11.49 -17.42 -14.95
N ALA A 373 12.77 -17.57 -15.27
CA ALA A 373 13.27 -17.64 -16.65
C ALA A 373 12.50 -18.67 -17.49
N TRP A 374 12.29 -19.88 -16.98
CA TRP A 374 11.58 -20.93 -17.73
C TRP A 374 10.08 -20.99 -17.49
N THR A 375 9.60 -20.56 -16.32
CA THR A 375 8.16 -20.61 -15.98
C THR A 375 7.37 -19.40 -16.50
N HIS A 376 8.02 -18.25 -16.64
CA HIS A 376 7.34 -16.96 -16.93
C HIS A 376 7.91 -16.23 -18.15
N PHE A 377 9.19 -16.44 -18.51
CA PHE A 377 9.86 -15.68 -19.57
C PHE A 377 10.23 -16.49 -20.81
N GLY A 378 9.79 -17.74 -20.90
CA GLY A 378 9.95 -18.58 -22.09
C GLY A 378 11.40 -18.97 -22.40
N GLU A 379 12.31 -18.87 -21.43
CA GLU A 379 13.65 -19.46 -21.57
C GLU A 379 13.57 -21.00 -21.46
N PRO A 380 14.56 -21.75 -21.97
CA PRO A 380 14.57 -23.20 -21.88
C PRO A 380 14.43 -23.71 -20.44
N GLU A 381 13.61 -24.76 -20.24
CA GLU A 381 13.45 -25.41 -18.94
C GLU A 381 14.79 -25.92 -18.40
N ASP A 382 15.55 -26.65 -19.20
CA ASP A 382 16.93 -27.01 -18.89
C ASP A 382 17.91 -26.05 -19.60
N PRO A 383 18.97 -25.57 -18.92
CA PRO A 383 19.44 -25.95 -17.58
C PRO A 383 18.82 -25.15 -16.41
N ASN A 384 17.91 -24.20 -16.68
CA ASN A 384 17.41 -23.25 -15.70
C ASN A 384 16.75 -23.92 -14.47
N ARG A 385 15.93 -24.95 -14.69
CA ARG A 385 15.27 -25.75 -13.66
C ARG A 385 16.28 -26.38 -12.70
N ARG A 386 17.32 -27.05 -13.21
CA ARG A 386 18.39 -27.66 -12.39
C ARG A 386 19.18 -26.61 -11.60
N MET A 387 19.46 -25.47 -12.21
CA MET A 387 20.15 -24.36 -11.55
C MET A 387 19.30 -23.79 -10.41
N ALA A 388 18.00 -23.59 -10.62
CA ALA A 388 17.08 -23.10 -9.61
C ALA A 388 17.07 -24.00 -8.36
N VAL A 389 16.89 -25.32 -8.53
CA VAL A 389 16.91 -26.28 -7.41
C VAL A 389 18.24 -26.23 -6.66
N THR A 390 19.36 -26.21 -7.40
CA THR A 390 20.71 -26.23 -6.80
C THR A 390 20.97 -24.96 -5.99
N PHE A 391 20.63 -23.80 -6.53
CA PHE A 391 20.86 -22.52 -5.86
C PHE A 391 19.94 -22.33 -4.66
N ALA A 392 18.66 -22.73 -4.76
CA ALA A 392 17.72 -22.63 -3.65
C ALA A 392 18.13 -23.48 -2.45
N GLN A 393 18.55 -24.74 -2.70
CA GLN A 393 19.03 -25.61 -1.62
C GLN A 393 20.27 -25.00 -0.96
N LYS A 394 21.25 -24.57 -1.76
CA LYS A 394 22.48 -23.97 -1.24
C LYS A 394 22.22 -22.69 -0.45
N ALA A 395 21.25 -21.87 -0.87
CA ALA A 395 20.86 -20.66 -0.15
C ALA A 395 20.36 -20.99 1.26
N VAL A 396 19.46 -21.97 1.40
CA VAL A 396 18.94 -22.41 2.70
C VAL A 396 20.00 -23.12 3.55
N ASP A 397 20.92 -23.85 2.93
CA ASP A 397 22.04 -24.49 3.65
C ASP A 397 23.01 -23.44 4.24
N LEU A 398 23.20 -22.32 3.53
CA LEU A 398 24.04 -21.20 3.96
C LEU A 398 23.36 -20.33 5.02
N ASP A 399 22.05 -20.10 4.89
CA ASP A 399 21.26 -19.42 5.91
C ASP A 399 19.91 -20.13 6.16
N PRO A 400 19.84 -20.98 7.20
CA PRO A 400 18.62 -21.67 7.56
C PRO A 400 17.62 -20.76 8.30
N ASN A 401 17.92 -19.49 8.54
CA ASN A 401 17.03 -18.53 9.22
C ASN A 401 16.49 -17.45 8.28
N ASP A 402 16.80 -17.52 6.98
CA ASP A 402 16.27 -16.62 5.96
C ASP A 402 14.92 -17.13 5.43
N ALA A 403 13.86 -16.35 5.68
CA ALA A 403 12.50 -16.70 5.28
C ALA A 403 12.31 -16.61 3.76
N GLY A 404 12.97 -15.66 3.08
CA GLY A 404 12.89 -15.49 1.63
C GLY A 404 13.54 -16.66 0.88
N CYS A 405 14.69 -17.14 1.34
CA CYS A 405 15.35 -18.32 0.79
C CYS A 405 14.49 -19.58 0.97
N ARG A 406 13.81 -19.72 2.13
CA ARG A 406 12.87 -20.82 2.40
C ARG A 406 11.62 -20.74 1.51
N TYR A 407 11.08 -19.54 1.29
CA TYR A 407 10.01 -19.27 0.33
C TYR A 407 10.40 -19.74 -1.08
N VAL A 408 11.54 -19.27 -1.59
CA VAL A 408 12.03 -19.62 -2.93
C VAL A 408 12.22 -21.13 -3.07
N LEU A 409 12.81 -21.77 -2.05
CA LEU A 409 12.96 -23.22 -2.02
C LEU A 409 11.60 -23.94 -2.05
N GLY A 410 10.64 -23.50 -1.24
CA GLY A 410 9.28 -24.05 -1.21
C GLY A 410 8.59 -23.98 -2.58
N THR A 411 8.64 -22.82 -3.23
CA THR A 411 8.09 -22.61 -4.57
C THR A 411 8.73 -23.54 -5.60
N ILE A 412 10.07 -23.61 -5.63
CA ILE A 412 10.77 -24.47 -6.59
C ILE A 412 10.46 -25.95 -6.34
N LEU A 413 10.45 -26.40 -5.08
CA LEU A 413 10.12 -27.77 -4.71
C LEU A 413 8.69 -28.17 -5.12
N ALA A 414 7.73 -27.24 -5.06
CA ALA A 414 6.38 -27.49 -5.55
C ALA A 414 6.37 -27.78 -7.07
N TYR A 415 7.09 -26.97 -7.85
CA TYR A 415 7.22 -27.20 -9.30
C TYR A 415 8.02 -28.47 -9.63
N GLU A 416 8.92 -28.90 -8.73
CA GLU A 416 9.57 -30.22 -8.78
C GLU A 416 8.64 -31.38 -8.35
N ARG A 417 7.41 -31.08 -7.93
CA ARG A 417 6.45 -32.05 -7.39
C ARG A 417 6.95 -32.77 -6.11
N ARG A 418 7.88 -32.14 -5.38
CA ARG A 418 8.44 -32.59 -4.09
C ARG A 418 7.62 -32.00 -2.95
N TRP A 419 6.40 -32.49 -2.85
CA TRP A 419 5.34 -31.80 -2.11
C TRP A 419 5.58 -31.64 -0.62
N GLU A 420 5.92 -32.73 0.07
CA GLU A 420 6.13 -32.71 1.52
C GLU A 420 7.26 -31.75 1.90
N GLU A 421 8.30 -31.69 1.07
CA GLU A 421 9.44 -30.80 1.26
C GLU A 421 9.07 -29.34 0.97
N SER A 422 8.22 -29.09 -0.02
CA SER A 422 7.66 -27.76 -0.31
C SER A 422 6.81 -27.25 0.84
N ASP A 423 5.87 -28.05 1.33
CA ASP A 423 4.99 -27.71 2.45
C ASP A 423 5.81 -27.42 3.73
N ALA A 424 6.85 -28.23 3.99
CA ALA A 424 7.77 -28.00 5.10
C ALA A 424 8.58 -26.71 4.94
N ALA A 425 9.05 -26.39 3.73
CA ALA A 425 9.80 -25.17 3.47
C ALA A 425 8.93 -23.91 3.66
N PHE A 426 7.69 -23.91 3.17
CA PHE A 426 6.75 -22.81 3.37
C PHE A 426 6.34 -22.64 4.83
N ALA A 427 6.00 -23.73 5.53
CA ALA A 427 5.67 -23.69 6.95
C ALA A 427 6.83 -23.10 7.77
N LYS A 428 8.06 -23.48 7.43
CA LYS A 428 9.25 -22.96 8.08
C LYS A 428 9.54 -21.50 7.72
N ALA A 429 9.24 -21.07 6.49
CA ALA A 429 9.33 -19.65 6.11
C ALA A 429 8.41 -18.79 6.98
N LEU A 430 7.17 -19.23 7.22
CA LEU A 430 6.21 -18.50 8.08
C LEU A 430 6.54 -18.60 9.58
N GLU A 431 7.21 -19.67 10.02
CA GLU A 431 7.75 -19.74 11.39
C GLU A 431 8.84 -18.67 11.61
N LEU A 432 9.66 -18.42 10.58
CA LEU A 432 10.73 -17.41 10.62
C LEU A 432 10.23 -15.99 10.42
N ASP A 433 9.25 -15.81 9.51
CA ASP A 433 8.64 -14.53 9.18
C ASP A 433 7.12 -14.69 9.00
N PRO A 434 6.34 -14.46 10.07
CA PRO A 434 4.87 -14.52 10.01
C PRO A 434 4.25 -13.47 9.09
N ASN A 435 4.99 -12.40 8.76
CA ASN A 435 4.53 -11.28 7.93
C ASN A 435 5.06 -11.38 6.48
N HIS A 436 5.70 -12.49 6.08
CA HIS A 436 6.22 -12.65 4.72
C HIS A 436 5.08 -12.80 3.70
N ALA A 437 4.66 -11.67 3.11
CA ALA A 437 3.50 -11.61 2.22
C ALA A 437 3.64 -12.52 0.99
N ASP A 438 4.84 -12.63 0.41
CA ASP A 438 5.07 -13.47 -0.77
C ASP A 438 4.86 -14.96 -0.45
N THR A 439 5.22 -15.40 0.78
CA THR A 439 4.99 -16.79 1.20
C THR A 439 3.50 -17.08 1.29
N TRP A 440 2.72 -16.18 1.90
CA TRP A 440 1.26 -16.33 1.99
C TRP A 440 0.61 -16.39 0.61
N ALA A 441 1.04 -15.53 -0.33
CA ALA A 441 0.51 -15.52 -1.68
C ALA A 441 0.89 -16.78 -2.49
N ALA A 442 2.13 -17.26 -2.38
CA ALA A 442 2.54 -18.50 -3.03
C ALA A 442 1.87 -19.74 -2.44
N MET A 443 1.70 -19.80 -1.12
CA MET A 443 0.94 -20.87 -0.46
C MET A 443 -0.51 -20.91 -0.93
N SER A 444 -1.12 -19.76 -1.23
CA SER A 444 -2.48 -19.71 -1.79
C SER A 444 -2.56 -20.49 -3.09
N ASP A 445 -1.64 -20.22 -4.03
CA ASP A 445 -1.59 -20.93 -5.31
C ASP A 445 -1.44 -22.44 -5.08
N MET A 446 -0.49 -22.84 -4.22
CA MET A 446 -0.25 -24.26 -3.93
C MET A 446 -1.45 -24.93 -3.27
N SER A 447 -2.13 -24.27 -2.34
CA SER A 447 -3.31 -24.80 -1.65
C SER A 447 -4.50 -24.94 -2.61
N VAL A 448 -4.69 -23.98 -3.53
CA VAL A 448 -5.72 -24.06 -4.57
C VAL A 448 -5.45 -25.24 -5.51
N LEU A 449 -4.22 -25.41 -5.98
CA LEU A 449 -3.84 -26.52 -6.87
C LEU A 449 -3.88 -27.90 -6.17
N ASP A 450 -3.86 -27.91 -4.85
CA ASP A 450 -4.07 -29.05 -3.95
C ASP A 450 -5.55 -29.28 -3.56
N GLY A 451 -6.48 -28.49 -4.10
CA GLY A 451 -7.92 -28.64 -3.81
C GLY A 451 -8.39 -27.97 -2.52
N ARG A 452 -7.48 -27.40 -1.72
CA ARG A 452 -7.77 -26.65 -0.49
C ARG A 452 -8.09 -25.19 -0.82
N ILE A 453 -9.17 -25.00 -1.59
CA ILE A 453 -9.56 -23.70 -2.17
C ILE A 453 -9.85 -22.65 -1.08
N ALA A 454 -10.56 -23.04 -0.01
CA ALA A 454 -10.89 -22.14 1.09
C ALA A 454 -9.63 -21.66 1.83
N ASP A 455 -8.66 -22.56 2.06
CA ASP A 455 -7.36 -22.19 2.63
C ASP A 455 -6.64 -21.21 1.72
N GLY A 456 -6.66 -21.46 0.40
CA GLY A 456 -6.03 -20.58 -0.57
C GLY A 456 -6.60 -19.16 -0.55
N LEU A 457 -7.93 -19.02 -0.55
CA LEU A 457 -8.59 -17.72 -0.41
C LEU A 457 -8.18 -16.99 0.87
N ALA A 458 -8.19 -17.67 2.01
CA ALA A 458 -7.77 -17.06 3.27
C ALA A 458 -6.28 -16.64 3.27
N GLN A 459 -5.42 -17.45 2.64
CA GLN A 459 -3.99 -17.17 2.52
C GLN A 459 -3.72 -15.95 1.62
N ILE A 460 -4.38 -15.83 0.46
CA ILE A 460 -4.19 -14.67 -0.42
C ILE A 460 -4.79 -13.40 0.18
N GLU A 461 -5.92 -13.48 0.88
CA GLU A 461 -6.47 -12.34 1.63
C GLU A 461 -5.49 -11.85 2.71
N LYS A 462 -4.86 -12.79 3.44
CA LYS A 462 -3.81 -12.46 4.41
C LYS A 462 -2.61 -11.79 3.73
N ALA A 463 -2.18 -12.31 2.57
CA ALA A 463 -1.08 -11.73 1.81
C ALA A 463 -1.38 -10.31 1.34
N LEU A 464 -2.58 -10.06 0.81
CA LEU A 464 -3.06 -8.74 0.39
C LEU A 464 -3.24 -7.79 1.58
N ARG A 465 -3.54 -8.31 2.77
CA ARG A 465 -3.60 -7.48 3.98
C ARG A 465 -2.21 -7.00 4.42
N LEU A 466 -1.20 -7.87 4.31
CA LEU A 466 0.21 -7.55 4.56
C LEU A 466 0.79 -6.65 3.46
N ASN A 467 0.28 -6.75 2.24
CA ASN A 467 0.71 -5.99 1.07
C ASN A 467 -0.49 -5.35 0.33
N PRO A 468 -1.12 -4.27 0.87
CA PRO A 468 -2.29 -3.62 0.27
C PRO A 468 -2.14 -3.11 -1.17
N HIS A 469 -0.92 -2.83 -1.60
CA HIS A 469 -0.57 -2.45 -2.97
C HIS A 469 0.52 -3.39 -3.51
N PRO A 470 0.13 -4.64 -3.84
CA PRO A 470 1.07 -5.66 -4.27
C PRO A 470 1.43 -5.51 -5.74
N THR A 471 2.39 -6.30 -6.19
CA THR A 471 2.62 -6.59 -7.60
C THR A 471 1.45 -7.40 -8.19
N CYS A 472 1.31 -7.39 -9.51
CA CYS A 472 0.15 -7.96 -10.21
C CYS A 472 -0.09 -9.46 -9.94
N TRP A 473 0.95 -10.24 -9.63
CA TRP A 473 0.85 -11.69 -9.47
C TRP A 473 0.03 -12.11 -8.23
N TYR A 474 -0.01 -11.30 -7.18
CA TYR A 474 -0.91 -11.51 -6.03
C TYR A 474 -2.38 -11.53 -6.47
N LEU A 475 -2.77 -10.58 -7.31
CA LEU A 475 -4.13 -10.46 -7.82
C LEU A 475 -4.44 -11.56 -8.85
N CYS A 476 -3.43 -12.05 -9.56
CA CYS A 476 -3.55 -13.25 -10.39
C CYS A 476 -3.92 -14.47 -9.53
N HIS A 477 -3.23 -14.70 -8.41
CA HIS A 477 -3.55 -15.79 -7.49
C HIS A 477 -4.91 -15.61 -6.82
N LEU A 478 -5.31 -14.38 -6.47
CA LEU A 478 -6.67 -14.11 -5.98
C LEU A 478 -7.72 -14.48 -7.03
N GLY A 479 -7.55 -14.04 -8.28
CA GLY A 479 -8.48 -14.37 -9.37
C GLY A 479 -8.53 -15.87 -9.67
N GLN A 480 -7.39 -16.56 -9.58
CA GLN A 480 -7.31 -18.01 -9.71
C GLN A 480 -8.04 -18.74 -8.56
N ALA A 481 -7.87 -18.28 -7.31
CA ALA A 481 -8.55 -18.83 -6.16
C ALA A 481 -10.08 -18.60 -6.23
N GLN A 482 -10.51 -17.40 -6.64
CA GLN A 482 -11.92 -17.07 -6.88
C GLN A 482 -12.52 -17.94 -8.00
N TYR A 483 -11.79 -18.12 -9.11
CA TYR A 483 -12.20 -19.02 -10.18
C TYR A 483 -12.37 -20.46 -9.67
N ALA A 484 -11.39 -20.98 -8.92
CA ALA A 484 -11.45 -22.34 -8.37
C ALA A 484 -12.63 -22.49 -7.39
N ALA A 485 -12.93 -21.45 -6.62
CA ALA A 485 -14.11 -21.36 -5.74
C ALA A 485 -15.45 -21.24 -6.49
N ARG A 486 -15.41 -21.11 -7.82
CA ARG A 486 -16.57 -20.87 -8.70
C ARG A 486 -17.27 -19.53 -8.45
N ASP A 487 -16.57 -18.58 -7.82
CA ASP A 487 -17.00 -17.19 -7.72
C ASP A 487 -16.48 -16.43 -8.95
N TYR A 488 -17.14 -16.66 -10.08
CA TYR A 488 -16.68 -16.16 -11.37
C TYR A 488 -16.87 -14.65 -11.49
N GLU A 489 -17.87 -14.08 -10.83
CA GLU A 489 -18.11 -12.65 -10.77
C GLU A 489 -16.96 -11.94 -10.04
N ALA A 490 -16.54 -12.44 -8.86
CA ALA A 490 -15.39 -11.89 -8.17
C ALA A 490 -14.10 -12.09 -8.95
N ALA A 491 -13.89 -13.27 -9.54
CA ALA A 491 -12.73 -13.56 -10.38
C ALA A 491 -12.64 -12.58 -11.57
N ALA A 492 -13.75 -12.33 -12.27
CA ALA A 492 -13.80 -11.40 -13.38
C ALA A 492 -13.52 -9.96 -12.95
N ALA A 493 -14.07 -9.53 -11.80
CA ALA A 493 -13.82 -8.20 -11.25
C ALA A 493 -12.34 -8.01 -10.89
N THR A 494 -11.72 -9.00 -10.23
CA THR A 494 -10.30 -8.98 -9.89
C THR A 494 -9.42 -8.95 -11.14
N LEU A 495 -9.68 -9.85 -12.09
CA LEU A 495 -8.80 -10.06 -13.26
C LEU A 495 -8.93 -8.96 -14.33
N ARG A 496 -10.04 -8.19 -14.33
CA ARG A 496 -10.22 -7.00 -15.18
C ARG A 496 -9.53 -5.73 -14.66
N ARG A 497 -8.97 -5.75 -13.44
CA ARG A 497 -8.22 -4.60 -12.91
C ARG A 497 -7.06 -4.26 -13.83
N GLU A 498 -6.72 -2.98 -13.92
CA GLU A 498 -5.61 -2.50 -14.76
C GLU A 498 -4.29 -3.22 -14.39
N ASP A 499 -4.08 -3.46 -13.10
CA ASP A 499 -2.93 -4.18 -12.54
C ASP A 499 -2.73 -5.59 -13.15
N THR A 500 -3.82 -6.30 -13.44
CA THR A 500 -3.78 -7.69 -13.92
C THR A 500 -4.06 -7.81 -15.41
N TYR A 501 -4.84 -6.90 -16.00
CA TYR A 501 -5.42 -7.08 -17.33
C TYR A 501 -4.38 -7.36 -18.42
N ARG A 502 -3.19 -6.74 -18.38
CA ARG A 502 -2.13 -6.90 -19.40
C ARG A 502 -1.09 -7.97 -19.08
N THR A 503 -1.43 -8.92 -18.21
CA THR A 503 -0.49 -9.94 -17.70
C THR A 503 -0.91 -11.35 -18.10
N ASN A 504 -0.12 -12.34 -17.67
CA ASN A 504 -0.38 -13.77 -17.87
C ASN A 504 -1.65 -14.27 -17.17
N SER A 505 -2.28 -13.44 -16.34
CA SER A 505 -3.57 -13.72 -15.70
C SER A 505 -4.75 -13.72 -16.69
N ARG A 506 -4.57 -13.17 -17.91
CA ARG A 506 -5.60 -13.09 -18.94
C ARG A 506 -6.19 -14.45 -19.33
N LYS A 507 -5.41 -15.54 -19.29
CA LYS A 507 -5.94 -16.91 -19.51
C LYS A 507 -7.02 -17.28 -18.49
N PHE A 508 -6.88 -16.86 -17.24
CA PHE A 508 -7.86 -17.08 -16.19
C PHE A 508 -9.08 -16.17 -16.39
N LEU A 509 -8.90 -14.95 -16.88
CA LEU A 509 -10.03 -14.08 -17.25
C LEU A 509 -10.86 -14.70 -18.38
N ALA A 510 -10.21 -15.19 -19.43
CA ALA A 510 -10.86 -15.88 -20.53
C ALA A 510 -11.66 -17.10 -20.05
N ALA A 511 -11.05 -17.95 -19.22
CA ALA A 511 -11.74 -19.09 -18.60
C ALA A 511 -12.95 -18.65 -17.73
N THR A 512 -12.77 -17.60 -16.93
CA THR A 512 -13.81 -17.05 -16.05
C THR A 512 -15.02 -16.56 -16.86
N LEU A 513 -14.78 -15.75 -17.89
CA LEU A 513 -15.82 -15.25 -18.80
C LEU A 513 -16.54 -16.38 -19.52
N ALA A 514 -15.81 -17.44 -19.88
CA ALA A 514 -16.39 -18.62 -20.51
C ALA A 514 -17.33 -19.37 -19.55
N GLN A 515 -16.99 -19.48 -18.26
CA GLN A 515 -17.86 -20.08 -17.25
C GLN A 515 -19.11 -19.24 -16.97
N LEU A 516 -19.01 -17.90 -17.06
CA LEU A 516 -20.15 -16.97 -16.99
C LEU A 516 -21.04 -17.00 -18.24
N GLY A 517 -20.65 -17.68 -19.31
CA GLY A 517 -21.38 -17.73 -20.57
C GLY A 517 -21.11 -16.55 -21.51
N HIS A 518 -20.17 -15.65 -21.18
CA HIS A 518 -19.72 -14.55 -22.04
C HIS A 518 -18.73 -15.04 -23.11
N LEU A 519 -19.16 -15.99 -23.95
CA LEU A 519 -18.27 -16.74 -24.84
C LEU A 519 -17.53 -15.89 -25.87
N GLU A 520 -18.17 -14.87 -26.46
CA GLU A 520 -17.51 -13.99 -27.43
C GLU A 520 -16.40 -13.15 -26.77
N GLU A 521 -16.65 -12.66 -25.56
CA GLU A 521 -15.64 -11.93 -24.79
C GLU A 521 -14.51 -12.86 -24.35
N ALA A 522 -14.84 -14.06 -23.88
CA ALA A 522 -13.86 -15.08 -23.51
C ALA A 522 -12.90 -15.42 -24.65
N ARG A 523 -13.42 -15.61 -25.88
CA ARG A 523 -12.59 -15.87 -27.07
C ARG A 523 -11.68 -14.70 -27.39
N ARG A 524 -12.19 -13.47 -27.32
CA ARG A 524 -11.37 -12.27 -27.53
C ARG A 524 -10.23 -12.18 -26.51
N GLU A 525 -10.50 -12.48 -25.24
CA GLU A 525 -9.47 -12.50 -24.19
C GLU A 525 -8.44 -13.62 -24.42
N ALA A 526 -8.89 -14.80 -24.85
CA ALA A 526 -8.00 -15.91 -25.22
C ALA A 526 -7.09 -15.55 -26.41
N GLU A 527 -7.63 -14.94 -27.47
CA GLU A 527 -6.85 -14.46 -28.62
C GLU A 527 -5.79 -13.45 -28.21
N LEU A 528 -6.15 -12.46 -27.39
CA LEU A 528 -5.21 -11.47 -26.86
C LEU A 528 -4.12 -12.11 -25.99
N PHE A 529 -4.45 -13.13 -25.21
CA PHE A 529 -3.47 -13.89 -24.44
C PHE A 529 -2.49 -14.66 -25.35
N LEU A 530 -2.99 -15.30 -26.40
CA LEU A 530 -2.19 -16.08 -27.36
C LEU A 530 -1.27 -15.21 -28.23
N ILE A 531 -1.60 -13.93 -28.47
CA ILE A 531 -0.68 -12.99 -29.12
C ILE A 531 0.61 -12.84 -28.32
N ALA A 532 0.52 -12.79 -26.98
CA ALA A 532 1.68 -12.72 -26.09
C ALA A 532 2.31 -14.10 -25.82
N HIS A 533 1.53 -15.19 -25.95
CA HIS A 533 1.95 -16.56 -25.64
C HIS A 533 1.64 -17.52 -26.80
N PRO A 534 2.30 -17.38 -27.96
CA PRO A 534 1.96 -18.12 -29.18
C PRO A 534 2.16 -19.64 -29.07
N HIS A 535 2.91 -20.10 -28.07
CA HIS A 535 3.19 -21.52 -27.82
C HIS A 535 2.39 -22.09 -26.64
N PHE A 536 1.46 -21.34 -26.07
CA PHE A 536 0.63 -21.84 -24.98
C PHE A 536 -0.31 -22.94 -25.47
N THR A 537 -0.37 -24.05 -24.74
CA THR A 537 -1.36 -25.13 -24.93
C THR A 537 -1.82 -25.65 -23.57
N ILE A 538 -3.05 -26.18 -23.50
CA ILE A 538 -3.60 -26.77 -22.28
C ILE A 538 -2.72 -27.94 -21.83
N GLY A 539 -2.25 -28.78 -22.76
CA GLY A 539 -1.32 -29.86 -22.47
C GLY A 539 0.00 -29.39 -21.84
N HIS A 540 0.60 -28.32 -22.37
CA HIS A 540 1.81 -27.75 -21.79
C HIS A 540 1.56 -27.19 -20.38
N TRP A 541 0.45 -26.47 -20.18
CA TRP A 541 0.06 -25.97 -18.86
C TRP A 541 -0.12 -27.11 -17.85
N LEU A 542 -0.80 -28.20 -18.21
CA LEU A 542 -0.98 -29.38 -17.35
C LEU A 542 0.35 -30.04 -16.94
N SER A 543 1.34 -30.05 -17.84
CA SER A 543 2.65 -30.64 -17.56
C SER A 543 3.52 -29.76 -16.64
N SER A 544 3.40 -28.42 -16.77
CA SER A 544 4.26 -27.44 -16.10
C SER A 544 3.77 -26.99 -14.73
N GLN A 545 2.46 -27.01 -14.49
CA GLN A 545 1.90 -26.55 -13.22
C GLN A 545 1.97 -27.62 -12.11
N PRO A 546 2.11 -27.21 -10.83
CA PRO A 546 2.10 -28.12 -9.69
C PRO A 546 0.68 -28.61 -9.31
N LEU A 547 -0.10 -29.08 -10.28
CA LEU A 547 -1.48 -29.56 -10.09
C LEU A 547 -1.50 -30.90 -9.34
N ARG A 548 -2.23 -30.97 -8.22
CA ARG A 548 -2.36 -32.17 -7.37
C ARG A 548 -3.80 -32.69 -7.35
N ASP A 549 -4.79 -31.81 -7.28
CA ASP A 549 -6.20 -32.19 -7.26
C ASP A 549 -6.80 -32.31 -8.67
N ALA A 550 -7.44 -33.45 -8.93
CA ALA A 550 -8.02 -33.74 -10.24
C ALA A 550 -9.27 -32.91 -10.54
N SER A 551 -10.09 -32.60 -9.53
CA SER A 551 -11.31 -31.80 -9.71
C SER A 551 -10.98 -30.36 -10.07
N VAL A 552 -10.02 -29.74 -9.36
CA VAL A 552 -9.52 -28.40 -9.68
C VAL A 552 -8.89 -28.38 -11.07
N ARG A 553 -8.03 -29.35 -11.38
CA ARG A 553 -7.43 -29.49 -12.71
C ARG A 553 -8.48 -29.54 -13.81
N ASP A 554 -9.46 -30.44 -13.69
CA ASP A 554 -10.47 -30.65 -14.72
C ASP A 554 -11.37 -29.41 -14.88
N HIS A 555 -11.60 -28.67 -13.79
CA HIS A 555 -12.36 -27.42 -13.80
C HIS A 555 -11.61 -26.27 -14.51
N PHE A 556 -10.30 -26.13 -14.32
CA PHE A 556 -9.51 -25.16 -15.10
C PHE A 556 -9.47 -25.53 -16.58
N VAL A 557 -9.25 -26.82 -16.89
CA VAL A 557 -9.22 -27.32 -18.27
C VAL A 557 -10.56 -27.07 -18.97
N ASP A 558 -11.69 -27.33 -18.32
CA ASP A 558 -13.03 -27.03 -18.86
C ASP A 558 -13.18 -25.54 -19.21
N GLY A 559 -12.75 -24.64 -18.33
CA GLY A 559 -12.75 -23.20 -18.59
C GLY A 559 -11.88 -22.80 -19.78
N PHE A 560 -10.65 -23.32 -19.85
CA PHE A 560 -9.75 -23.05 -20.96
C PHE A 560 -10.29 -23.55 -22.30
N ARG A 561 -10.89 -24.75 -22.33
CA ARG A 561 -11.56 -25.29 -23.52
C ARG A 561 -12.72 -24.42 -23.97
N LYS A 562 -13.60 -24.02 -23.04
CA LYS A 562 -14.74 -23.15 -23.34
C LYS A 562 -14.31 -21.77 -23.86
N ALA A 563 -13.19 -21.26 -23.37
CA ALA A 563 -12.59 -20.01 -23.84
C ALA A 563 -11.93 -20.12 -25.23
N GLY A 564 -11.74 -21.33 -25.75
CA GLY A 564 -11.12 -21.57 -27.06
C GLY A 564 -9.60 -21.64 -27.05
N LEU A 565 -8.97 -21.91 -25.89
CA LEU A 565 -7.52 -22.12 -25.83
C LEU A 565 -7.14 -23.49 -26.44
N PRO A 566 -5.97 -23.59 -27.10
CA PRO A 566 -5.56 -24.79 -27.84
C PRO A 566 -5.18 -25.97 -26.92
N GLU A 567 -5.51 -27.20 -27.34
CA GLU A 567 -5.32 -28.42 -26.54
C GLU A 567 -3.87 -28.95 -26.57
N MET A 568 -3.24 -28.99 -27.75
CA MET A 568 -1.91 -29.59 -27.99
C MET A 568 -0.96 -28.66 -28.71
#